data_AF-A0A932H5W1-F1
#
_entry.id   AF-A0A932H5W1-F1
#
_cell.length_a   1.000
_cell.length_b   1.000
_cell.length_c   1.000
_cell.angle_alpha   90.00
_cell.angle_beta   90.00
_cell.angle_gamma   90.00
#
_symmetry.space_group_name_H-M   'P 1'
#
loop_
_entity.id
_entity.type
_entity.pdbx_description
1 polymer ?
#
loop_
_entity_poly.entity_id
_entity_poly.type
_entity_poly.pdbx_seq_one_letter_code
_entity_poly.pdbx_strand_id
1 'polypeptide(L)'
;QGGYGRGELNPFSDIDLLFLHSWKVTPYVEAVAEKLLYTLWDAGLKVGHATRNITESIRLAGRDMKVKASLLDARYLCGDLALYGDFEKAVEEHLLRKNEERFIRERLAESCLRHERYGGSVYLSEPDIKEGEGGLRDIHTALWIAKVKHKVKELDALVHLGVIQSRELSELKAAQDFLWRVRNELHFSAGKQQDQLAFEEQEKVSQALGFKDNGKVRGVEDFMRCYYLQAFQVSRLASLIIHRVTDASEPSHLRGRPLGREVREGVRIAKGVLWISDPAILTANPENLITIFADGQRCGAEISHETRELVRQHLSLIDEHFRRSPAASACFLQILRWEDRVYETLLEMHRAGVLGAFIPEFGRLLCMVLHDLYHIYTVDQHSLRLVGELERLKAGEFREVLPLLTQLAREVEKIEILYLGLLFHDIGKGLGGGHSELGARIARKIARRMKLNADDTPSPQPYGFSARYRG
;
A
#
# COMPACT_ATOMS: atom_id res chain seq x y z
N GLN A 1 21.94 4.47 15.78
CA GLN A 1 20.77 5.17 15.24
C GLN A 1 20.29 4.45 13.99
N GLY A 2 19.18 4.86 13.38
CA GLY A 2 18.70 4.28 12.12
C GLY A 2 18.43 2.78 12.22
N GLY A 3 18.71 2.03 11.15
CA GLY A 3 18.51 0.58 11.10
C GLY A 3 19.28 -0.18 12.17
N TYR A 4 20.53 0.21 12.42
CA TYR A 4 21.36 -0.38 13.49
C TYR A 4 20.79 -0.11 14.90
N GLY A 5 20.22 1.08 15.09
CA GLY A 5 19.55 1.47 16.32
C GLY A 5 18.31 0.64 16.61
N ARG A 6 17.49 0.39 15.58
CA ARG A 6 16.30 -0.47 15.69
C ARG A 6 16.61 -1.97 15.77
N GLY A 7 17.87 -2.39 15.60
CA GLY A 7 18.23 -3.81 15.55
C GLY A 7 17.86 -4.49 14.22
N GLU A 8 17.66 -3.70 13.17
CA GLU A 8 17.18 -4.13 11.85
C GLU A 8 18.30 -4.04 10.79
N LEU A 9 19.55 -4.34 11.16
CA LEU A 9 20.68 -4.17 10.25
C LEU A 9 20.66 -5.25 9.16
N ASN A 10 20.52 -4.84 7.90
CA ASN A 10 20.69 -5.72 6.74
C ASN A 10 22.16 -5.73 6.28
N PRO A 11 22.66 -6.79 5.63
CA PRO A 11 24.02 -6.87 5.09
C PRO A 11 24.37 -5.63 4.25
N PHE A 12 25.64 -5.23 4.22
CA PHE A 12 26.14 -4.07 3.46
C PHE A 12 25.48 -2.70 3.75
N SER A 13 24.55 -2.62 4.72
CA SER A 13 23.94 -1.35 5.14
C SER A 13 24.86 -0.59 6.08
N ASP A 14 24.73 0.72 6.08
CA ASP A 14 25.51 1.60 6.95
C ASP A 14 25.15 1.43 8.43
N ILE A 15 26.15 1.62 9.29
CA ILE A 15 26.02 1.66 10.74
C ILE A 15 26.08 3.13 11.19
N ASP A 16 24.98 3.64 11.75
CA ASP A 16 24.93 5.00 12.26
C ASP A 16 25.21 5.06 13.77
N LEU A 17 26.31 5.69 14.17
CA LEU A 17 26.74 5.86 15.56
C LEU A 17 26.58 7.31 16.06
N LEU A 18 26.12 7.45 17.30
CA LEU A 18 26.11 8.73 18.01
C LEU A 18 27.08 8.64 19.19
N PHE A 19 28.19 9.36 19.11
CA PHE A 19 29.10 9.57 20.24
C PHE A 19 28.56 10.70 21.10
N LEU A 20 27.83 10.32 22.15
CA LEU A 20 27.21 11.25 23.08
C LEU A 20 28.21 11.65 24.18
N HIS A 21 28.37 12.96 24.40
CA HIS A 21 29.19 13.51 25.49
C HIS A 21 28.42 14.51 26.36
N SER A 22 28.89 14.73 27.59
CA SER A 22 28.18 15.52 28.60
C SER A 22 28.20 17.03 28.31
N TRP A 23 29.34 17.59 27.91
CA TRP A 23 29.47 19.03 27.72
C TRP A 23 30.31 19.40 26.50
N LYS A 24 31.62 19.61 26.66
CA LYS A 24 32.53 19.92 25.56
C LYS A 24 33.20 18.65 25.04
N VAL A 25 33.46 18.63 23.74
CA VAL A 25 34.38 17.66 23.14
C VAL A 25 35.76 17.90 23.76
N THR A 26 36.32 16.87 24.37
CA THR A 26 37.68 16.88 24.91
C THR A 26 38.59 16.08 23.98
N PRO A 27 39.92 16.27 24.03
CA PRO A 27 40.86 15.45 23.26
C PRO A 27 40.69 13.95 23.52
N TYR A 28 40.21 13.58 24.70
CA TYR A 28 39.87 12.19 25.03
C TYR A 28 38.69 11.68 24.19
N VAL A 29 37.60 12.45 24.07
CA VAL A 29 36.43 12.07 23.27
C VAL A 29 36.80 11.93 21.80
N GLU A 30 37.62 12.84 21.28
CA GLU A 30 38.14 12.78 19.90
C GLU A 30 38.96 11.51 19.68
N ALA A 31 39.95 11.25 20.55
CA ALA A 31 40.81 10.08 20.43
C ALA A 31 40.02 8.75 20.50
N VAL A 32 39.01 8.67 21.38
CA VAL A 32 38.14 7.48 21.49
C VAL A 32 37.30 7.30 20.24
N ALA A 33 36.63 8.36 19.77
CA ALA A 33 35.81 8.31 18.57
C ALA A 33 36.65 7.94 17.34
N GLU A 34 37.80 8.58 17.17
CA GLU A 34 38.75 8.33 16.08
C GLU A 34 39.23 6.87 16.09
N LYS A 35 39.69 6.37 17.25
CA LYS A 35 40.18 4.99 17.35
C LYS A 35 39.10 3.97 17.02
N LEU A 36 37.87 4.18 17.50
CA LEU A 36 36.75 3.30 17.20
C LEU A 36 36.38 3.36 15.71
N LEU A 37 36.29 4.55 15.13
CA LEU A 37 35.95 4.72 13.72
C LEU A 37 36.97 4.06 12.79
N TYR A 38 38.27 4.28 13.00
CA TYR A 38 39.30 3.59 12.21
C TYR A 38 39.22 2.08 12.36
N THR A 39 39.00 1.57 13.57
CA THR A 39 38.85 0.11 13.77
C THR A 39 37.66 -0.45 12.99
N LEU A 40 36.53 0.26 12.95
CA LEU A 40 35.35 -0.18 12.21
C LEU A 40 35.55 -0.06 10.69
N TRP A 41 36.20 1.00 10.22
CA TRP A 41 36.54 1.17 8.81
C TRP A 41 37.57 0.13 8.34
N ASP A 42 38.58 -0.18 9.16
CA ASP A 42 39.57 -1.24 8.89
C ASP A 42 38.91 -2.62 8.83
N ALA A 43 37.82 -2.82 9.57
CA ALA A 43 36.97 -4.01 9.48
C ALA A 43 36.05 -4.02 8.23
N GLY A 44 36.13 -3.02 7.36
CA GLY A 44 35.34 -2.90 6.13
C GLY A 44 33.90 -2.42 6.34
N LEU A 45 33.56 -1.92 7.54
CA LEU A 45 32.21 -1.45 7.85
C LEU A 45 32.01 -0.02 7.37
N LYS A 46 30.85 0.25 6.76
CA LYS A 46 30.41 1.61 6.44
C LYS A 46 29.79 2.24 7.67
N VAL A 47 30.45 3.24 8.24
CA VAL A 47 30.01 3.88 9.49
C VAL A 47 29.71 5.35 9.27
N GLY A 48 28.43 5.70 9.40
CA GLY A 48 27.99 7.08 9.62
C GLY A 48 28.14 7.43 11.10
N HIS A 49 28.60 8.64 11.42
CA HIS A 49 28.72 9.05 12.82
C HIS A 49 28.40 10.51 13.07
N ALA A 50 28.02 10.79 14.32
CA ALA A 50 27.93 12.14 14.86
C ALA A 50 28.50 12.18 16.28
N THR A 51 29.23 13.24 16.62
CA THR A 51 29.72 13.50 17.98
C THR A 51 29.04 14.75 18.49
N ARG A 52 28.17 14.60 19.50
CA ARG A 52 27.29 15.68 19.97
C ARG A 52 27.00 15.54 21.45
N ASN A 53 26.73 16.65 22.13
CA ASN A 53 26.07 16.62 23.44
C ASN A 53 24.54 16.57 23.31
N ILE A 54 23.85 16.45 24.45
CA ILE A 54 22.38 16.39 24.51
C ILE A 54 21.77 17.67 23.92
N THR A 55 22.25 18.84 24.34
CA THR A 55 21.72 20.15 23.89
C THR A 55 21.82 20.32 22.37
N GLU A 56 22.96 19.97 21.79
CA GLU A 56 23.19 20.01 20.35
C GLU A 56 22.29 19.03 19.59
N SER A 57 22.12 17.81 20.14
CA SER A 57 21.27 16.78 19.55
C SER A 57 19.82 17.25 19.47
N ILE A 58 19.27 17.79 20.56
CA ILE A 58 17.91 18.33 20.60
C ILE A 58 17.76 19.56 19.69
N ARG A 59 18.74 20.48 19.70
CA ARG A 59 18.71 21.68 18.85
C ARG A 59 18.69 21.33 17.36
N LEU A 60 19.52 20.38 16.94
CA LEU A 60 19.58 19.94 15.55
C LEU A 60 18.32 19.19 15.14
N ALA A 61 17.81 18.31 15.99
CA ALA A 61 16.54 17.62 15.74
C ALA A 61 15.33 18.54 15.65
N GLY A 62 15.37 19.70 16.31
CA GLY A 62 14.35 20.75 16.14
C GLY A 62 14.38 21.45 14.77
N ARG A 63 15.47 21.32 14.00
CA ARG A 63 15.66 21.94 12.69
C ARG A 63 15.69 20.94 11.53
N ASP A 64 16.17 19.73 11.78
CA ASP A 64 16.33 18.67 10.79
C ASP A 64 15.55 17.43 11.20
N MET A 65 14.56 17.11 10.38
CA MET A 65 13.63 16.01 10.63
C MET A 65 14.25 14.62 10.43
N LYS A 66 15.31 14.50 9.62
CA LYS A 66 16.09 13.26 9.51
C LYS A 66 16.85 13.00 10.80
N VAL A 67 17.47 14.03 11.37
CA VAL A 67 18.13 13.93 12.68
C VAL A 67 17.12 13.56 13.76
N LYS A 68 15.93 14.17 13.77
CA LYS A 68 14.86 13.81 14.71
C LYS A 68 14.50 12.32 14.61
N ALA A 69 14.25 11.80 13.41
CA ALA A 69 13.96 10.37 13.21
C ALA A 69 15.11 9.46 13.67
N SER A 70 16.36 9.82 13.35
CA SER A 70 17.54 9.06 13.80
C SER A 70 17.68 9.00 15.33
N LEU A 71 17.31 10.07 16.04
CA LEU A 71 17.28 10.08 17.51
C LEU A 71 16.13 9.25 18.08
N LEU A 72 14.96 9.21 17.42
CA LEU A 72 13.84 8.34 17.82
C LEU A 72 14.20 6.85 17.73
N ASP A 73 15.19 6.52 16.90
CA ASP A 73 15.73 5.18 16.72
C ASP A 73 17.06 4.96 17.46
N ALA A 74 17.41 5.85 18.39
CA ALA A 74 18.61 5.69 19.19
C ALA A 74 18.43 4.55 20.21
N ARG A 75 19.45 3.69 20.28
CA ARG A 75 19.54 2.58 21.24
C ARG A 75 20.89 2.68 21.95
N TYR A 76 20.88 2.49 23.26
CA TYR A 76 22.11 2.40 24.05
C TYR A 76 22.96 1.21 23.60
N LEU A 77 24.26 1.43 23.43
CA LEU A 77 25.23 0.39 23.10
C LEU A 77 26.20 0.15 24.25
N CYS A 78 26.87 1.21 24.70
CA CYS A 78 27.83 1.17 25.80
C CYS A 78 28.15 2.59 26.31
N GLY A 79 28.83 2.67 27.46
CA GLY A 79 29.29 3.92 28.06
C GLY A 79 28.49 4.33 29.29
N ASP A 80 28.43 5.63 29.58
CA ASP A 80 27.72 6.16 30.75
C ASP A 80 26.20 6.04 30.58
N LEU A 81 25.59 5.18 31.42
CA LEU A 81 24.15 4.93 31.40
C LEU A 81 23.34 6.11 31.97
N ALA A 82 23.90 6.89 32.90
CA ALA A 82 23.22 8.06 33.44
C ALA A 82 23.11 9.16 32.37
N LEU A 83 24.21 9.39 31.62
CA LEU A 83 24.21 10.32 30.49
C LEU A 83 23.20 9.90 29.40
N TYR A 84 23.11 8.60 29.11
CA TYR A 84 22.10 8.10 28.17
C TYR A 84 20.68 8.26 28.71
N GLY A 85 20.45 8.02 30.00
CA GLY A 85 19.16 8.24 30.64
C GLY A 85 18.71 9.70 30.57
N ASP A 86 19.64 10.65 30.75
CA ASP A 86 19.36 12.08 30.59
C ASP A 86 19.07 12.44 29.13
N PHE A 87 19.76 11.81 28.18
CA PHE A 87 19.48 11.93 26.76
C PHE A 87 18.08 11.41 26.39
N GLU A 88 17.68 10.22 26.86
CA GLU A 88 16.35 9.67 26.60
C GLU A 88 15.25 10.60 27.14
N LYS A 89 15.41 11.10 28.37
CA LYS A 89 14.47 12.08 28.96
C LYS A 89 14.38 13.35 28.12
N ALA A 90 15.51 13.90 27.69
CA ALA A 90 15.53 15.10 26.86
C ALA A 90 14.86 14.87 25.50
N VAL A 91 15.05 13.70 24.88
CA VAL A 91 14.36 13.32 23.62
C VAL A 91 12.85 13.23 23.86
N GLU A 92 12.41 12.58 24.93
CA GLU A 92 10.99 12.49 25.27
C GLU A 92 10.37 13.89 25.48
N GLU A 93 11.00 14.72 26.31
CA GLU A 93 10.48 16.03 26.69
C GLU A 93 10.45 17.05 25.55
N HIS A 94 11.47 17.04 24.69
CA HIS A 94 11.62 18.07 23.67
C HIS A 94 11.22 17.64 22.27
N LEU A 95 11.31 16.34 21.94
CA LEU A 95 11.02 15.85 20.60
C LEU A 95 9.66 15.15 20.50
N LEU A 96 9.19 14.50 21.56
CA LEU A 96 7.87 13.85 21.55
C LEU A 96 6.77 14.83 21.97
N ARG A 97 6.97 15.66 23.00
CA ARG A 97 5.90 16.54 23.56
C ARG A 97 5.69 17.85 22.80
N LYS A 98 6.61 18.27 21.93
CA LYS A 98 6.52 19.54 21.19
C LYS A 98 6.34 19.30 19.70
N ASN A 99 5.49 20.12 19.09
CA ASN A 99 5.28 20.15 17.63
C ASN A 99 4.82 18.80 17.03
N GLU A 100 4.00 18.03 17.76
CA GLU A 100 3.49 16.73 17.32
C GLU A 100 2.77 16.82 15.95
N GLU A 101 1.82 17.74 15.83
CA GLU A 101 1.03 17.92 14.59
C GLU A 101 1.91 18.33 13.41
N ARG A 102 2.88 19.23 13.65
CA ARG A 102 3.85 19.64 12.63
C ARG A 102 4.70 18.46 12.19
N PHE A 103 5.19 17.63 13.12
CA PHE A 103 5.95 16.44 12.82
C PHE A 103 5.15 15.45 11.96
N ILE A 104 3.91 15.16 12.36
CA ILE A 104 3.02 14.25 11.64
C ILE A 104 2.79 14.77 10.21
N ARG A 105 2.40 16.05 10.06
CA ARG A 105 2.14 16.65 8.76
C ARG A 105 3.36 16.61 7.84
N GLU A 106 4.54 16.96 8.35
CA GLU A 106 5.77 16.93 7.56
C GLU A 106 6.17 15.50 7.16
N ARG A 107 5.98 14.51 8.04
CA ARG A 107 6.22 13.09 7.75
C ARG A 107 5.27 12.52 6.70
N LEU A 108 3.99 12.89 6.79
CA LEU A 108 3.00 12.52 5.78
C LEU A 108 3.36 13.12 4.42
N ALA A 109 3.70 14.41 4.37
CA ALA A 109 4.11 15.07 3.13
C ALA A 109 5.38 14.45 2.51
N GLU A 110 6.39 14.14 3.33
CA GLU A 110 7.59 13.43 2.86
C GLU A 110 7.25 12.03 2.34
N SER A 111 6.34 11.31 3.01
CA SER A 111 5.91 10.00 2.54
C SER A 111 5.27 10.08 1.15
N CYS A 112 4.37 11.04 0.93
CA CYS A 112 3.75 11.25 -0.39
C CYS A 112 4.81 11.55 -1.47
N LEU A 113 5.69 12.51 -1.21
CA LEU A 113 6.76 12.89 -2.16
C LEU A 113 7.73 11.73 -2.43
N ARG A 114 8.01 10.90 -1.42
CA ARG A 114 8.82 9.70 -1.58
C ARG A 114 8.10 8.70 -2.47
N HIS A 115 6.84 8.38 -2.18
CA HIS A 115 6.07 7.45 -3.00
C HIS A 115 6.06 7.89 -4.47
N GLU A 116 5.80 9.17 -4.76
CA GLU A 116 5.86 9.72 -6.12
C GLU A 116 7.23 9.53 -6.79
N ARG A 117 8.32 9.82 -6.06
CA ARG A 117 9.69 9.65 -6.58
C ARG A 117 10.00 8.21 -6.95
N TYR A 118 9.46 7.26 -6.21
CA TYR A 118 9.64 5.81 -6.43
C TYR A 118 8.46 5.20 -7.19
N GLY A 119 7.78 5.99 -8.06
CA GLY A 119 6.80 5.52 -9.05
C GLY A 119 5.35 5.41 -8.55
N GLY A 120 5.07 5.74 -7.29
CA GLY A 120 3.73 5.99 -6.76
C GLY A 120 2.79 4.79 -6.79
N SER A 121 3.33 3.58 -6.81
CA SER A 121 2.56 2.35 -6.83
C SER A 121 3.34 1.21 -6.18
N VAL A 122 2.66 0.41 -5.37
CA VAL A 122 3.18 -0.87 -4.87
C VAL A 122 3.51 -1.84 -6.02
N TYR A 123 2.88 -1.68 -7.19
CA TYR A 123 2.82 -2.70 -8.24
C TYR A 123 3.80 -2.47 -9.40
N LEU A 124 4.89 -1.74 -9.17
CA LEU A 124 5.91 -1.48 -10.20
C LEU A 124 6.75 -2.72 -10.45
N SER A 125 7.07 -3.02 -11.72
CA SER A 125 7.86 -4.20 -12.09
C SER A 125 9.24 -4.27 -11.46
N GLU A 126 9.89 -3.13 -11.20
CA GLU A 126 11.18 -3.05 -10.51
C GLU A 126 11.04 -2.21 -9.23
N PRO A 127 10.45 -2.76 -8.16
CA PRO A 127 10.10 -2.00 -6.97
C PRO A 127 11.32 -1.73 -6.08
N ASP A 128 11.25 -0.66 -5.28
CA ASP A 128 12.21 -0.40 -4.21
C ASP A 128 11.69 -0.96 -2.88
N ILE A 129 12.43 -1.91 -2.29
CA ILE A 129 12.03 -2.65 -1.09
C ILE A 129 11.97 -1.74 0.15
N LYS A 130 12.73 -0.66 0.16
CA LYS A 130 12.92 0.20 1.32
C LYS A 130 12.09 1.46 1.21
N GLU A 131 12.28 2.22 0.14
CA GLU A 131 11.71 3.55 -0.06
C GLU A 131 10.43 3.54 -0.91
N GLY A 132 10.10 2.44 -1.59
CA GLY A 132 8.86 2.30 -2.36
C GLY A 132 7.59 2.34 -1.50
N GLU A 133 6.44 2.49 -2.16
CA GLU A 133 5.14 2.31 -1.50
C GLU A 133 4.98 0.85 -1.04
N GLY A 134 4.58 0.64 0.21
CA GLY A 134 4.58 -0.69 0.83
C GLY A 134 5.97 -1.19 1.23
N GLY A 135 7.00 -0.34 1.13
CA GLY A 135 8.36 -0.66 1.57
C GLY A 135 8.59 -0.49 3.07
N LEU A 136 9.79 -0.87 3.54
CA LEU A 136 10.17 -0.79 4.96
C LEU A 136 10.01 0.61 5.56
N ARG A 137 10.19 1.66 4.76
CA ARG A 137 10.06 3.06 5.19
C ARG A 137 8.63 3.43 5.60
N ASP A 138 7.61 2.79 5.04
CA ASP A 138 6.21 3.01 5.43
C ASP A 138 5.98 2.54 6.87
N ILE A 139 6.56 1.39 7.23
CA ILE A 139 6.53 0.86 8.61
C ILE A 139 7.25 1.81 9.56
N HIS A 140 8.43 2.31 9.18
CA HIS A 140 9.19 3.26 10.00
C HIS A 140 8.42 4.56 10.19
N THR A 141 7.77 5.06 9.14
CA THR A 141 6.95 6.28 9.21
C THR A 141 5.79 6.12 10.18
N ALA A 142 5.06 5.00 10.09
CA ALA A 142 3.98 4.67 11.02
C ALA A 142 4.49 4.56 12.47
N LEU A 143 5.62 3.87 12.68
CA LEU A 143 6.24 3.76 14.01
C LEU A 143 6.68 5.12 14.55
N TRP A 144 7.33 5.98 13.76
CA TRP A 144 7.76 7.31 14.23
C TRP A 144 6.58 8.20 14.61
N ILE A 145 5.50 8.18 13.82
CA ILE A 145 4.26 8.89 14.15
C ILE A 145 3.67 8.35 15.46
N ALA A 146 3.61 7.03 15.63
CA ALA A 146 3.19 6.38 16.87
C ALA A 146 4.06 6.77 18.07
N LYS A 147 5.40 6.75 17.93
CA LYS A 147 6.36 7.15 18.97
C LYS A 147 6.07 8.58 19.44
N VAL A 148 5.85 9.51 18.51
CA VAL A 148 5.56 10.91 18.82
C VAL A 148 4.20 11.07 19.50
N LYS A 149 3.15 10.43 18.97
CA LYS A 149 1.78 10.63 19.45
C LYS A 149 1.47 9.91 20.77
N HIS A 150 1.92 8.67 20.90
CA HIS A 150 1.58 7.79 22.02
C HIS A 150 2.76 7.48 22.94
N LYS A 151 3.97 8.00 22.66
CA LYS A 151 5.19 7.79 23.47
C LYS A 151 5.55 6.31 23.63
N VAL A 152 5.15 5.50 22.66
CA VAL A 152 5.53 4.09 22.56
C VAL A 152 6.97 3.98 22.06
N LYS A 153 7.66 2.88 22.37
CA LYS A 153 8.98 2.57 21.78
C LYS A 153 8.88 1.64 20.56
N GLU A 154 7.90 0.75 20.56
CA GLU A 154 7.75 -0.34 19.59
C GLU A 154 6.28 -0.50 19.14
N LEU A 155 6.07 -1.18 18.01
CA LEU A 155 4.73 -1.41 17.46
C LEU A 155 3.85 -2.28 18.37
N ASP A 156 4.43 -3.20 19.15
CA ASP A 156 3.71 -4.06 20.09
C ASP A 156 2.89 -3.27 21.12
N ALA A 157 3.41 -2.12 21.55
CA ALA A 157 2.70 -1.25 22.48
C ALA A 157 1.38 -0.70 21.91
N LEU A 158 1.23 -0.62 20.58
CA LEU A 158 0.00 -0.16 19.94
C LEU A 158 -1.16 -1.14 20.10
N VAL A 159 -0.87 -2.43 20.34
CA VAL A 159 -1.89 -3.42 20.70
C VAL A 159 -2.44 -3.16 22.09
N HIS A 160 -1.56 -2.90 23.05
CA HIS A 160 -1.96 -2.58 24.43
C HIS A 160 -2.76 -1.27 24.54
N LEU A 161 -2.54 -0.33 23.61
CA LEU A 161 -3.29 0.92 23.52
C LEU A 161 -4.61 0.80 22.73
N GLY A 162 -4.95 -0.38 22.19
CA GLY A 162 -6.15 -0.57 21.37
C GLY A 162 -6.11 0.15 20.02
N VAL A 163 -4.94 0.60 19.58
CA VAL A 163 -4.74 1.26 18.28
C VAL A 163 -4.77 0.22 17.15
N ILE A 164 -4.18 -0.95 17.37
CA ILE A 164 -4.23 -2.08 16.43
C ILE A 164 -4.56 -3.38 17.14
N GLN A 165 -5.09 -4.34 16.39
CA GLN A 165 -5.36 -5.69 16.87
C GLN A 165 -4.10 -6.55 16.80
N SER A 166 -4.01 -7.59 17.63
CA SER A 166 -2.88 -8.54 17.60
C SER A 166 -2.70 -9.20 16.23
N ARG A 167 -3.81 -9.46 15.53
CA ARG A 167 -3.80 -9.99 14.16
C ARG A 167 -3.14 -9.02 13.18
N GLU A 168 -3.53 -7.74 13.22
CA GLU A 168 -2.98 -6.69 12.34
C GLU A 168 -1.48 -6.51 12.57
N LEU A 169 -1.03 -6.55 13.84
CA LEU A 169 0.41 -6.53 14.16
C LEU A 169 1.15 -7.75 13.61
N SER A 170 0.57 -8.95 13.76
CA SER A 170 1.17 -10.19 13.25
C SER A 170 1.29 -10.18 11.72
N GLU A 171 0.27 -9.67 11.02
CA GLU A 171 0.29 -9.49 9.56
C GLU A 171 1.41 -8.52 9.14
N LEU A 172 1.54 -7.38 9.84
CA LEU A 172 2.59 -6.39 9.56
C LEU A 172 4.00 -6.94 9.81
N LYS A 173 4.21 -7.65 10.92
CA LYS A 173 5.49 -8.29 11.25
C LYS A 173 5.88 -9.37 10.25
N ALA A 174 4.92 -10.18 9.81
CA ALA A 174 5.17 -11.21 8.78
C ALA A 174 5.58 -10.56 7.44
N ALA A 175 4.92 -9.47 7.05
CA ALA A 175 5.28 -8.72 5.85
C ALA A 175 6.67 -8.08 5.98
N GLN A 176 6.98 -7.48 7.14
CA GLN A 176 8.29 -6.92 7.43
C GLN A 176 9.41 -7.97 7.36
N ASP A 177 9.21 -9.14 7.98
CA ASP A 177 10.16 -10.26 7.95
C ASP A 177 10.42 -10.72 6.51
N PHE A 178 9.36 -10.86 5.71
CA PHE A 178 9.49 -11.20 4.29
C PHE A 178 10.33 -10.14 3.55
N LEU A 179 10.01 -8.84 3.68
CA LEU A 179 10.78 -7.78 3.03
C LEU A 179 12.25 -7.76 3.45
N TRP A 180 12.56 -8.05 4.73
CA TRP A 180 13.95 -8.19 5.16
C TRP A 180 14.67 -9.36 4.51
N ARG A 181 14.03 -10.52 4.37
CA ARG A 181 14.62 -11.67 3.67
C ARG A 181 14.91 -11.31 2.21
N VAL A 182 13.95 -10.70 1.51
CA VAL A 182 14.15 -10.24 0.13
C VAL A 182 15.31 -9.25 0.04
N ARG A 183 15.35 -8.24 0.92
CA ARG A 183 16.41 -7.23 0.94
C ARG A 183 17.78 -7.85 1.23
N ASN A 184 17.86 -8.81 2.15
CA ASN A 184 19.10 -9.52 2.47
C ASN A 184 19.61 -10.30 1.27
N GLU A 185 18.76 -11.09 0.62
CA GLU A 185 19.16 -11.86 -0.56
C GLU A 185 19.55 -10.95 -1.72
N LEU A 186 18.84 -9.83 -1.92
CA LEU A 186 19.21 -8.84 -2.93
C LEU A 186 20.60 -8.25 -2.67
N HIS A 187 20.89 -7.92 -1.40
CA HIS A 187 22.20 -7.41 -1.01
C HIS A 187 23.33 -8.44 -1.19
N PHE A 188 23.08 -9.71 -0.85
CA PHE A 188 24.05 -10.78 -1.07
C PHE A 188 24.29 -11.03 -2.56
N SER A 189 23.22 -11.08 -3.35
CA SER A 189 23.27 -11.26 -4.80
C SER A 189 24.02 -10.12 -5.50
N ALA A 190 23.78 -8.87 -5.09
CA ALA A 190 24.44 -7.69 -5.65
C ALA A 190 25.87 -7.47 -5.11
N GLY A 191 26.24 -8.09 -3.99
CA GLY A 191 27.51 -7.87 -3.29
C GLY A 191 27.69 -6.45 -2.73
N LYS A 192 26.59 -5.69 -2.61
CA LYS A 192 26.56 -4.29 -2.16
C LYS A 192 25.17 -3.94 -1.65
N GLN A 193 25.05 -2.76 -1.03
CA GLN A 193 23.72 -2.20 -0.75
C GLN A 193 22.99 -1.96 -2.07
N GLN A 194 21.79 -2.53 -2.18
CA GLN A 194 20.90 -2.39 -3.32
C GLN A 194 19.46 -2.53 -2.82
N ASP A 195 18.66 -1.49 -2.98
CA ASP A 195 17.28 -1.47 -2.49
C ASP A 195 16.26 -1.65 -3.64
N GLN A 196 16.69 -1.51 -4.90
CA GLN A 196 15.87 -1.73 -6.09
C GLN A 196 15.93 -3.19 -6.57
N LEU A 197 14.77 -3.83 -6.66
CA LEU A 197 14.62 -5.22 -7.11
C LEU A 197 14.44 -5.27 -8.64
N ALA A 198 15.55 -5.03 -9.36
CA ALA A 198 15.60 -5.08 -10.83
C ALA A 198 15.34 -6.50 -11.38
N PHE A 199 14.90 -6.61 -12.64
CA PHE A 199 14.53 -7.88 -13.26
C PHE A 199 15.61 -8.97 -13.13
N GLU A 200 16.88 -8.63 -13.37
CA GLU A 200 18.00 -9.57 -13.27
C GLU A 200 18.20 -10.14 -11.85
N GLU A 201 17.84 -9.36 -10.83
CA GLU A 201 17.95 -9.75 -9.43
C GLU A 201 16.73 -10.55 -8.97
N GLN A 202 15.56 -10.33 -9.57
CA GLN A 202 14.33 -11.05 -9.22
C GLN A 202 14.49 -12.57 -9.36
N GLU A 203 15.11 -13.04 -10.45
CA GLU A 203 15.32 -14.48 -10.65
C GLU A 203 16.29 -15.06 -9.60
N LYS A 204 17.38 -14.34 -9.30
CA LYS A 204 18.39 -14.78 -8.32
C LYS A 204 17.81 -14.83 -6.91
N VAL A 205 17.12 -13.77 -6.50
CA VAL A 205 16.46 -13.67 -5.19
C VAL A 205 15.34 -14.69 -5.05
N SER A 206 14.53 -14.89 -6.10
CA SER A 206 13.49 -15.92 -6.16
C SER A 206 14.07 -17.32 -5.87
N GLN A 207 15.14 -17.69 -6.56
CA GLN A 207 15.81 -18.97 -6.36
C GLN A 207 16.41 -19.11 -4.96
N ALA A 208 17.08 -18.08 -4.46
CA ALA A 208 17.69 -18.07 -3.13
C ALA A 208 16.65 -18.24 -2.00
N LEU A 209 15.47 -17.63 -2.17
CA LEU A 209 14.35 -17.79 -1.25
C LEU A 209 13.56 -19.11 -1.43
N GLY A 210 13.96 -19.94 -2.39
CA GLY A 210 13.42 -21.29 -2.57
C GLY A 210 12.14 -21.37 -3.42
N PHE A 211 11.79 -20.31 -4.14
CA PHE A 211 10.70 -20.36 -5.12
C PHE A 211 11.11 -21.22 -6.32
N LYS A 212 10.19 -22.04 -6.81
CA LYS A 212 10.45 -23.03 -7.87
C LYS A 212 9.35 -23.01 -8.92
N ASP A 213 9.73 -23.31 -10.15
CA ASP A 213 8.78 -23.54 -11.23
C ASP A 213 7.88 -24.74 -10.91
N ASN A 214 6.57 -24.58 -11.11
CA ASN A 214 5.58 -25.63 -10.87
C ASN A 214 4.88 -26.10 -12.16
N GLY A 215 5.48 -25.81 -13.32
CA GLY A 215 4.98 -26.14 -14.65
C GLY A 215 3.85 -25.25 -15.19
N LYS A 216 3.21 -24.45 -14.33
CA LYS A 216 2.17 -23.47 -14.73
C LYS A 216 2.59 -22.03 -14.50
N VAL A 217 3.39 -21.78 -13.46
CA VAL A 217 3.87 -20.47 -13.04
C VAL A 217 5.38 -20.57 -12.85
N ARG A 218 6.12 -19.55 -13.30
CA ARG A 218 7.57 -19.45 -13.06
C ARG A 218 7.81 -19.10 -11.60
N GLY A 219 8.87 -19.64 -10.99
CA GLY A 219 9.23 -19.35 -9.59
C GLY A 219 9.40 -17.85 -9.33
N VAL A 220 9.93 -17.11 -10.30
CA VAL A 220 10.07 -15.64 -10.22
C VAL A 220 8.72 -14.92 -10.22
N GLU A 221 7.73 -15.40 -10.97
CA GLU A 221 6.38 -14.80 -11.00
C GLU A 221 5.62 -15.07 -9.70
N ASP A 222 5.77 -16.27 -9.14
CA ASP A 222 5.20 -16.63 -7.84
C ASP A 222 5.86 -15.81 -6.71
N PHE A 223 7.19 -15.68 -6.75
CA PHE A 223 7.96 -14.81 -5.85
C PHE A 223 7.48 -13.36 -5.91
N MET A 224 7.42 -12.77 -7.11
CA MET A 224 7.02 -11.37 -7.28
C MET A 224 5.56 -11.16 -6.87
N ARG A 225 4.68 -12.13 -7.11
CA ARG A 225 3.32 -12.11 -6.58
C ARG A 225 3.30 -12.09 -5.06
N CYS A 226 4.08 -12.94 -4.40
CA CYS A 226 4.24 -12.91 -2.94
C CYS A 226 4.76 -11.56 -2.46
N TYR A 227 5.76 -10.98 -3.14
CA TYR A 227 6.29 -9.66 -2.82
C TYR A 227 5.20 -8.57 -2.84
N TYR A 228 4.44 -8.45 -3.93
CA TYR A 228 3.39 -7.44 -4.03
C TYR A 228 2.28 -7.64 -3.00
N LEU A 229 1.93 -8.88 -2.67
CA LEU A 229 0.98 -9.16 -1.60
C LEU A 229 1.50 -8.64 -0.24
N GLN A 230 2.77 -8.85 0.09
CA GLN A 230 3.36 -8.35 1.34
C GLN A 230 3.48 -6.82 1.34
N ALA A 231 3.95 -6.21 0.25
CA ALA A 231 4.05 -4.76 0.13
C ALA A 231 2.67 -4.08 0.19
N PHE A 232 1.63 -4.69 -0.38
CA PHE A 232 0.25 -4.23 -0.23
C PHE A 232 -0.22 -4.28 1.24
N GLN A 233 0.12 -5.34 1.97
CA GLN A 233 -0.20 -5.42 3.40
C GLN A 233 0.53 -4.33 4.20
N VAL A 234 1.80 -4.06 3.90
CA VAL A 234 2.56 -2.98 4.54
C VAL A 234 1.90 -1.63 4.27
N SER A 235 1.62 -1.29 3.00
CA SER A 235 0.97 -0.03 2.64
C SER A 235 -0.36 0.12 3.40
N ARG A 236 -1.22 -0.91 3.36
CA ARG A 236 -2.51 -0.92 4.07
C ARG A 236 -2.36 -0.70 5.58
N LEU A 237 -1.53 -1.51 6.25
CA LEU A 237 -1.42 -1.53 7.70
C LEU A 237 -0.67 -0.30 8.24
N ALA A 238 0.34 0.19 7.52
CA ALA A 238 1.03 1.43 7.87
C ALA A 238 0.06 2.62 7.78
N SER A 239 -0.72 2.74 6.70
CA SER A 239 -1.75 3.78 6.59
C SER A 239 -2.82 3.65 7.67
N LEU A 240 -3.25 2.43 8.00
CA LEU A 240 -4.22 2.19 9.08
C LEU A 240 -3.70 2.63 10.45
N ILE A 241 -2.45 2.29 10.78
CA ILE A 241 -1.79 2.74 12.01
C ILE A 241 -1.74 4.26 12.04
N ILE A 242 -1.25 4.89 10.98
CA ILE A 242 -1.13 6.34 10.92
C ILE A 242 -2.51 6.99 11.09
N HIS A 243 -3.53 6.49 10.41
CA HIS A 243 -4.90 6.99 10.54
C HIS A 243 -5.40 6.88 11.99
N ARG A 244 -5.35 5.70 12.61
CA ARG A 244 -5.84 5.49 13.99
C ARG A 244 -5.04 6.26 15.04
N VAL A 245 -3.75 6.50 14.80
CA VAL A 245 -2.89 7.30 15.69
C VAL A 245 -3.19 8.80 15.54
N THR A 246 -3.39 9.28 14.31
CA THR A 246 -3.51 10.72 14.02
C THR A 246 -4.92 11.26 14.13
N ASP A 247 -5.93 10.41 13.97
CA ASP A 247 -7.31 10.79 14.13
C ASP A 247 -7.63 11.00 15.62
N ALA A 248 -7.48 12.26 16.07
CA ALA A 248 -7.49 12.72 17.45
C ALA A 248 -8.84 12.58 18.19
N SER A 249 -9.72 11.69 17.76
CA SER A 249 -10.99 11.37 18.43
C SER A 249 -10.91 10.00 19.09
N GLU A 250 -10.30 9.97 20.29
CA GLU A 250 -10.35 8.95 21.36
C GLU A 250 -10.17 7.44 21.00
N PRO A 251 -9.74 6.59 21.96
CA PRO A 251 -9.54 5.16 21.73
C PRO A 251 -10.73 4.48 21.03
N SER A 252 -10.38 3.65 20.05
CA SER A 252 -11.21 3.00 19.02
C SER A 252 -12.47 2.26 19.48
N HIS A 253 -12.66 2.08 20.79
CA HIS A 253 -13.76 1.30 21.37
C HIS A 253 -14.97 2.17 21.81
N LEU A 254 -14.82 3.49 21.79
CA LEU A 254 -15.84 4.44 22.25
C LEU A 254 -16.04 5.57 21.21
N ARG A 255 -16.47 5.26 19.99
CA ARG A 255 -16.85 6.31 19.03
C ARG A 255 -18.35 6.55 18.96
N GLY A 256 -18.73 7.78 19.31
CA GLY A 256 -19.95 8.43 18.89
C GLY A 256 -19.98 8.64 17.37
N ARG A 257 -21.19 8.57 16.81
CA ARG A 257 -21.48 8.64 15.38
C ARG A 257 -20.98 9.96 14.77
N PRO A 258 -20.35 9.96 13.58
CA PRO A 258 -19.93 11.21 12.95
C PRO A 258 -21.13 12.11 12.64
N LEU A 259 -21.04 13.38 13.06
CA LEU A 259 -21.97 14.47 12.72
C LEU A 259 -21.80 14.87 11.24
N GLY A 260 -22.09 13.95 10.34
CA GLY A 260 -22.11 14.14 8.88
C GLY A 260 -23.53 14.25 8.32
N ARG A 261 -23.67 14.52 7.02
CA ARG A 261 -24.94 14.38 6.30
C ARG A 261 -25.26 12.90 6.14
N GLU A 262 -26.48 12.49 6.47
CA GLU A 262 -26.95 11.14 6.18
C GLU A 262 -27.25 11.02 4.68
N VAL A 263 -26.62 10.05 4.03
CA VAL A 263 -26.86 9.76 2.60
C VAL A 263 -28.06 8.83 2.46
N ARG A 264 -28.10 7.83 3.34
CA ARG A 264 -29.18 6.86 3.53
C ARG A 264 -29.00 6.21 4.90
N GLU A 265 -29.98 5.42 5.31
CA GLU A 265 -29.93 4.68 6.58
C GLU A 265 -28.60 3.93 6.75
N GLY A 266 -27.92 4.22 7.86
CA GLY A 266 -26.64 3.60 8.24
C GLY A 266 -25.40 4.13 7.49
N VAL A 267 -25.53 5.12 6.59
CA VAL A 267 -24.41 5.68 5.81
C VAL A 267 -24.39 7.21 5.89
N ARG A 268 -23.23 7.78 6.27
CA ARG A 268 -23.05 9.22 6.44
C ARG A 268 -21.81 9.72 5.72
N ILE A 269 -21.83 10.99 5.30
CA ILE A 269 -20.66 11.67 4.76
C ILE A 269 -20.32 12.88 5.63
N ALA A 270 -19.05 12.99 6.03
CA ALA A 270 -18.49 14.13 6.74
C ALA A 270 -17.18 14.54 6.08
N LYS A 271 -17.03 15.84 5.76
CA LYS A 271 -15.83 16.42 5.13
C LYS A 271 -15.35 15.66 3.88
N GLY A 272 -16.28 15.21 3.03
CA GLY A 272 -15.97 14.46 1.82
C GLY A 272 -15.58 13.00 2.04
N VAL A 273 -15.74 12.46 3.25
CA VAL A 273 -15.44 11.06 3.59
C VAL A 273 -16.71 10.33 4.01
N LEU A 274 -16.94 9.14 3.46
CA LEU A 274 -18.08 8.27 3.71
C LEU A 274 -17.80 7.29 4.85
N TRP A 275 -18.77 7.15 5.74
CA TRP A 275 -18.77 6.30 6.93
C TRP A 275 -20.00 5.39 6.97
N ILE A 276 -19.81 4.11 7.29
CA ILE A 276 -20.89 3.26 7.80
C ILE A 276 -21.09 3.60 9.28
N SER A 277 -22.23 4.23 9.60
CA SER A 277 -22.59 4.56 10.98
C SER A 277 -23.32 3.42 11.71
N ASP A 278 -23.84 2.44 10.96
CA ASP A 278 -24.44 1.23 11.51
C ASP A 278 -23.91 -0.01 10.76
N PRO A 279 -22.99 -0.79 11.35
CA PRO A 279 -22.47 -2.02 10.74
C PRO A 279 -23.53 -3.07 10.41
N ALA A 280 -24.69 -3.06 11.08
CA ALA A 280 -25.74 -4.05 10.87
C ALA A 280 -26.32 -4.01 9.45
N ILE A 281 -26.17 -2.89 8.73
CA ILE A 281 -26.62 -2.79 7.34
C ILE A 281 -25.93 -3.79 6.42
N LEU A 282 -24.68 -4.20 6.73
CA LEU A 282 -23.94 -5.16 5.91
C LEU A 282 -24.47 -6.59 6.07
N THR A 283 -24.89 -6.97 7.27
CA THR A 283 -25.44 -8.31 7.51
C THR A 283 -26.92 -8.39 7.16
N ALA A 284 -27.68 -7.31 7.39
CA ALA A 284 -29.10 -7.23 7.04
C ALA A 284 -29.32 -7.17 5.53
N ASN A 285 -28.48 -6.42 4.81
CA ASN A 285 -28.48 -6.38 3.35
C ASN A 285 -27.04 -6.43 2.82
N PRO A 286 -26.51 -7.63 2.51
CA PRO A 286 -25.16 -7.79 1.99
C PRO A 286 -24.83 -6.96 0.76
N GLU A 287 -25.82 -6.61 -0.08
CA GLU A 287 -25.61 -5.82 -1.31
C GLU A 287 -24.99 -4.45 -1.04
N ASN A 288 -25.11 -3.96 0.20
CA ASN A 288 -24.41 -2.78 0.69
C ASN A 288 -22.89 -2.86 0.48
N LEU A 289 -22.30 -4.05 0.44
CA LEU A 289 -20.87 -4.25 0.14
C LEU A 289 -20.46 -3.72 -1.24
N ILE A 290 -21.39 -3.56 -2.18
CA ILE A 290 -21.18 -2.84 -3.45
C ILE A 290 -21.78 -1.43 -3.38
N THR A 291 -22.99 -1.29 -2.83
CA THR A 291 -23.73 0.00 -2.83
C THR A 291 -22.96 1.12 -2.15
N ILE A 292 -22.18 0.84 -1.10
CA ILE A 292 -21.35 1.86 -0.42
C ILE A 292 -20.37 2.54 -1.38
N PHE A 293 -19.80 1.81 -2.33
CA PHE A 293 -18.88 2.37 -3.32
C PHE A 293 -19.62 3.23 -4.35
N ALA A 294 -20.82 2.81 -4.76
CA ALA A 294 -21.70 3.63 -5.58
C ALA A 294 -22.12 4.92 -4.85
N ASP A 295 -22.44 4.85 -3.55
CA ASP A 295 -22.78 6.02 -2.74
C ASP A 295 -21.61 7.00 -2.65
N GLY A 296 -20.39 6.49 -2.45
CA GLY A 296 -19.16 7.26 -2.47
C GLY A 296 -18.93 7.96 -3.81
N GLN A 297 -19.03 7.21 -4.91
CA GLN A 297 -18.89 7.74 -6.28
C GLN A 297 -19.88 8.88 -6.55
N ARG A 298 -21.17 8.66 -6.31
CA ARG A 298 -22.23 9.64 -6.56
C ARG A 298 -22.07 10.92 -5.74
N CYS A 299 -21.58 10.80 -4.50
CA CYS A 299 -21.38 11.95 -3.62
C CYS A 299 -20.01 12.60 -3.80
N GLY A 300 -19.16 12.06 -4.68
CA GLY A 300 -17.77 12.46 -4.80
C GLY A 300 -16.96 12.27 -3.52
N ALA A 301 -17.34 11.32 -2.66
CA ALA A 301 -16.74 11.09 -1.35
C ALA A 301 -15.76 9.92 -1.36
N GLU A 302 -14.66 10.07 -0.63
CA GLU A 302 -13.72 8.99 -0.35
C GLU A 302 -14.28 8.03 0.70
N ILE A 303 -13.91 6.76 0.63
CA ILE A 303 -14.31 5.78 1.64
C ILE A 303 -13.35 5.86 2.83
N SER A 304 -13.89 6.03 4.05
CA SER A 304 -13.07 6.02 5.28
C SER A 304 -12.31 4.71 5.46
N HIS A 305 -11.15 4.77 6.13
CA HIS A 305 -10.37 3.60 6.50
C HIS A 305 -11.19 2.58 7.30
N GLU A 306 -12.02 3.05 8.23
CA GLU A 306 -12.90 2.24 9.07
C GLU A 306 -13.98 1.54 8.25
N THR A 307 -14.64 2.26 7.33
CA THR A 307 -15.59 1.65 6.39
C THR A 307 -14.91 0.58 5.54
N ARG A 308 -13.71 0.87 5.01
CA ARG A 308 -12.96 -0.07 4.18
C ARG A 308 -12.61 -1.35 4.94
N GLU A 309 -12.16 -1.22 6.20
CA GLU A 309 -11.82 -2.37 7.03
C GLU A 309 -13.07 -3.13 7.48
N LEU A 310 -14.16 -2.44 7.80
CA LEU A 310 -15.44 -3.06 8.13
C LEU A 310 -15.98 -3.87 6.94
N VAL A 311 -15.92 -3.34 5.72
CA VAL A 311 -16.24 -4.06 4.48
C VAL A 311 -15.35 -5.29 4.32
N ARG A 312 -14.04 -5.15 4.57
CA ARG A 312 -13.07 -6.27 4.47
C ARG A 312 -13.43 -7.42 5.41
N GLN A 313 -13.84 -7.11 6.64
CA GLN A 313 -14.26 -8.10 7.64
C GLN A 313 -15.53 -8.87 7.23
N HIS A 314 -16.33 -8.31 6.32
CA HIS A 314 -17.59 -8.89 5.85
C HIS A 314 -17.51 -9.46 4.43
N LEU A 315 -16.31 -9.57 3.83
CA LEU A 315 -16.15 -10.12 2.47
C LEU A 315 -16.69 -11.56 2.34
N SER A 316 -16.77 -12.33 3.43
CA SER A 316 -17.35 -13.67 3.44
C SER A 316 -18.84 -13.70 3.08
N LEU A 317 -19.56 -12.58 3.21
CA LEU A 317 -20.95 -12.44 2.77
C LEU A 317 -21.08 -12.40 1.24
N ILE A 318 -19.98 -12.16 0.51
CA ILE A 318 -19.93 -12.25 -0.95
C ILE A 318 -19.75 -13.72 -1.35
N ASP A 319 -20.81 -14.50 -1.17
CA ASP A 319 -20.87 -15.92 -1.50
C ASP A 319 -21.38 -16.15 -2.95
N GLU A 320 -21.69 -17.42 -3.29
CA GLU A 320 -22.21 -17.74 -4.62
C GLU A 320 -23.63 -17.21 -4.87
N HIS A 321 -24.44 -17.06 -3.82
CA HIS A 321 -25.77 -16.48 -3.92
C HIS A 321 -25.67 -14.97 -4.20
N PHE A 322 -24.85 -14.26 -3.43
CA PHE A 322 -24.55 -12.84 -3.65
C PHE A 322 -24.08 -12.57 -5.07
N ARG A 323 -23.12 -13.37 -5.57
CA ARG A 323 -22.56 -13.21 -6.91
C ARG A 323 -23.58 -13.42 -8.04
N ARG A 324 -24.73 -14.05 -7.76
CA ARG A 324 -25.85 -14.22 -8.68
C ARG A 324 -26.99 -13.22 -8.44
N SER A 325 -26.87 -12.33 -7.47
CA SER A 325 -27.89 -11.32 -7.20
C SER A 325 -28.03 -10.35 -8.40
N PRO A 326 -29.25 -10.19 -8.94
CA PRO A 326 -29.52 -9.17 -9.94
C PRO A 326 -29.29 -7.75 -9.42
N ALA A 327 -29.57 -7.47 -8.15
CA ALA A 327 -29.43 -6.14 -7.58
C ALA A 327 -27.96 -5.79 -7.31
N ALA A 328 -27.14 -6.75 -6.85
CA ALA A 328 -25.68 -6.59 -6.78
C ALA A 328 -25.07 -6.31 -8.17
N SER A 329 -25.49 -7.08 -9.18
CA SER A 329 -25.03 -6.89 -10.56
C SER A 329 -25.48 -5.55 -11.14
N ALA A 330 -26.73 -5.15 -10.91
CA ALA A 330 -27.25 -3.86 -11.35
C ALA A 330 -26.51 -2.69 -10.69
N CYS A 331 -26.18 -2.80 -9.40
CA CYS A 331 -25.42 -1.79 -8.68
C CYS A 331 -23.98 -1.68 -9.23
N PHE A 332 -23.32 -2.80 -9.50
CA PHE A 332 -22.00 -2.80 -10.14
C PHE A 332 -22.03 -2.19 -11.54
N LEU A 333 -23.00 -2.56 -12.38
CA LEU A 333 -23.16 -1.96 -13.70
C LEU A 333 -23.48 -0.45 -13.61
N GLN A 334 -24.17 -0.02 -12.57
CA GLN A 334 -24.42 1.40 -12.35
C GLN A 334 -23.13 2.17 -12.04
N ILE A 335 -22.20 1.59 -11.29
CA ILE A 335 -20.86 2.17 -11.06
C ILE A 335 -20.15 2.40 -12.39
N LEU A 336 -20.21 1.41 -13.30
CA LEU A 336 -19.58 1.49 -14.62
C LEU A 336 -20.28 2.47 -15.59
N ARG A 337 -21.57 2.71 -15.41
CA ARG A 337 -22.35 3.68 -16.22
C ARG A 337 -22.18 5.12 -15.74
N TRP A 338 -21.62 5.33 -14.56
CA TRP A 338 -21.51 6.66 -13.99
C TRP A 338 -20.67 7.57 -14.90
N GLU A 339 -20.90 8.87 -14.78
CA GLU A 339 -20.30 9.84 -15.70
C GLU A 339 -18.78 9.94 -15.53
N ASP A 340 -18.33 9.88 -14.28
CA ASP A 340 -16.95 10.01 -13.82
C ASP A 340 -16.61 9.05 -12.66
N ARG A 341 -15.36 9.13 -12.20
CA ARG A 341 -14.82 8.40 -11.04
C ARG A 341 -14.94 6.87 -11.11
N VAL A 342 -15.09 6.29 -12.29
CA VAL A 342 -15.23 4.84 -12.48
C VAL A 342 -13.94 4.15 -12.07
N TYR A 343 -12.79 4.68 -12.50
CA TYR A 343 -11.50 4.12 -12.15
C TYR A 343 -11.24 4.15 -10.64
N GLU A 344 -11.42 5.30 -9.98
CA GLU A 344 -11.20 5.44 -8.55
C GLU A 344 -12.14 4.52 -7.76
N THR A 345 -13.39 4.39 -8.17
CA THR A 345 -14.37 3.54 -7.50
C THR A 345 -13.99 2.06 -7.62
N LEU A 346 -13.60 1.60 -8.82
CA LEU A 346 -13.12 0.22 -9.01
C LEU A 346 -11.82 -0.05 -8.25
N LEU A 347 -10.90 0.93 -8.22
CA LEU A 347 -9.66 0.82 -7.46
C LEU A 347 -9.94 0.71 -5.95
N GLU A 348 -10.89 1.47 -5.42
CA GLU A 348 -11.31 1.38 -4.02
C GLU A 348 -12.01 0.04 -3.71
N MET A 349 -12.87 -0.45 -4.60
CA MET A 349 -13.45 -1.79 -4.48
C MET A 349 -12.37 -2.88 -4.50
N HIS A 350 -11.33 -2.72 -5.33
CA HIS A 350 -10.20 -3.64 -5.41
C HIS A 350 -9.37 -3.62 -4.14
N ARG A 351 -9.01 -2.43 -3.63
CA ARG A 351 -8.29 -2.24 -2.36
C ARG A 351 -9.07 -2.84 -1.19
N ALA A 352 -10.39 -2.69 -1.16
CA ALA A 352 -11.25 -3.30 -0.14
C ALA A 352 -11.40 -4.83 -0.27
N GLY A 353 -11.01 -5.41 -1.42
CA GLY A 353 -11.18 -6.83 -1.74
C GLY A 353 -12.55 -7.18 -2.33
N VAL A 354 -13.48 -6.22 -2.42
CA VAL A 354 -14.85 -6.42 -2.92
C VAL A 354 -14.84 -6.80 -4.40
N LEU A 355 -14.02 -6.15 -5.22
CA LEU A 355 -13.98 -6.42 -6.66
C LEU A 355 -13.58 -7.89 -6.94
N GLY A 356 -12.54 -8.37 -6.26
CA GLY A 356 -12.07 -9.75 -6.38
C GLY A 356 -13.04 -10.77 -5.77
N ALA A 357 -13.73 -10.43 -4.68
CA ALA A 357 -14.74 -11.30 -4.08
C ALA A 357 -16.00 -11.42 -4.97
N PHE A 358 -16.41 -10.31 -5.59
CA PHE A 358 -17.59 -10.25 -6.47
C PHE A 358 -17.32 -10.89 -7.84
N ILE A 359 -16.10 -10.72 -8.37
CA ILE A 359 -15.63 -11.32 -9.62
C ILE A 359 -14.40 -12.18 -9.31
N PRO A 360 -14.58 -13.43 -8.83
CA PRO A 360 -13.47 -14.30 -8.43
C PRO A 360 -12.43 -14.54 -9.54
N GLU A 361 -12.89 -14.52 -10.79
CA GLU A 361 -12.02 -14.68 -11.95
C GLU A 361 -11.06 -13.50 -12.12
N PHE A 362 -11.48 -12.28 -11.75
CA PHE A 362 -10.63 -11.10 -11.66
C PHE A 362 -9.79 -11.12 -10.37
N GLY A 363 -10.36 -11.55 -9.24
CA GLY A 363 -9.64 -11.71 -7.98
C GLY A 363 -8.42 -12.63 -8.08
N ARG A 364 -8.45 -13.62 -8.97
CA ARG A 364 -7.29 -14.48 -9.29
C ARG A 364 -6.10 -13.71 -9.85
N LEU A 365 -6.33 -12.57 -10.52
CA LEU A 365 -5.30 -11.71 -11.09
C LEU A 365 -4.64 -10.81 -10.04
N LEU A 366 -5.13 -10.78 -8.80
CA LEU A 366 -4.56 -9.97 -7.73
C LEU A 366 -3.06 -10.24 -7.59
N CYS A 367 -2.27 -9.17 -7.74
CA CYS A 367 -0.81 -9.20 -7.71
C CYS A 367 -0.19 -10.17 -8.72
N MET A 368 -0.90 -10.54 -9.79
CA MET A 368 -0.37 -11.43 -10.81
C MET A 368 0.68 -10.68 -11.63
N VAL A 369 1.87 -11.25 -11.66
CA VAL A 369 3.03 -10.71 -12.37
C VAL A 369 3.23 -11.52 -13.64
N LEU A 370 3.44 -10.82 -14.75
CA LEU A 370 4.02 -11.43 -15.94
C LEU A 370 5.46 -10.96 -16.02
N HIS A 371 6.39 -11.91 -15.97
CA HIS A 371 7.80 -11.57 -16.02
C HIS A 371 8.25 -11.34 -17.46
N ASP A 372 7.85 -10.20 -18.03
CA ASP A 372 8.23 -9.71 -19.34
C ASP A 372 8.52 -8.21 -19.34
N LEU A 373 9.15 -7.73 -20.43
CA LEU A 373 9.62 -6.35 -20.56
C LEU A 373 8.51 -5.31 -20.80
N TYR A 374 7.26 -5.74 -21.02
CA TYR A 374 6.17 -4.87 -21.48
C TYR A 374 5.17 -4.54 -20.36
N HIS A 375 5.07 -5.38 -19.33
CA HIS A 375 4.20 -5.12 -18.19
C HIS A 375 4.97 -4.35 -17.12
N ILE A 376 4.61 -3.08 -16.93
CA ILE A 376 5.10 -2.20 -15.84
C ILE A 376 4.30 -2.42 -14.53
N TYR A 377 3.08 -2.96 -14.66
CA TYR A 377 2.14 -3.18 -13.56
C TYR A 377 1.69 -4.64 -13.51
N THR A 378 1.24 -5.09 -12.33
CA THR A 378 0.53 -6.37 -12.19
C THR A 378 -0.75 -6.38 -13.03
N VAL A 379 -1.19 -7.58 -13.47
CA VAL A 379 -2.27 -7.73 -14.46
C VAL A 379 -3.59 -7.08 -14.02
N ASP A 380 -3.93 -7.19 -12.73
CA ASP A 380 -5.09 -6.54 -12.13
C ASP A 380 -5.00 -5.01 -12.22
N GLN A 381 -3.84 -4.43 -11.87
CA GLN A 381 -3.61 -2.99 -11.93
C GLN A 381 -3.55 -2.45 -13.35
N HIS A 382 -2.96 -3.21 -14.27
CA HIS A 382 -2.97 -2.89 -15.69
C HIS A 382 -4.41 -2.73 -16.20
N SER A 383 -5.27 -3.71 -15.90
CA SER A 383 -6.68 -3.70 -16.29
C SER A 383 -7.45 -2.52 -15.68
N LEU A 384 -7.18 -2.18 -14.42
CA LEU A 384 -7.78 -1.01 -13.76
C LEU A 384 -7.27 0.29 -14.39
N ARG A 385 -5.98 0.44 -14.68
CA ARG A 385 -5.45 1.66 -15.30
C ARG A 385 -6.04 1.92 -16.69
N LEU A 386 -6.30 0.87 -17.47
CA LEU A 386 -7.00 1.03 -18.76
C LEU A 386 -8.40 1.64 -18.61
N VAL A 387 -9.12 1.34 -17.53
CA VAL A 387 -10.38 2.02 -17.19
C VAL A 387 -10.15 3.51 -17.02
N GLY A 388 -9.11 3.90 -16.27
CA GLY A 388 -8.75 5.31 -16.08
C GLY A 388 -8.36 6.01 -17.37
N GLU A 389 -7.60 5.35 -18.25
CA GLU A 389 -7.24 5.93 -19.56
C GLU A 389 -8.47 6.12 -20.46
N LEU A 390 -9.45 5.21 -20.44
CA LEU A 390 -10.71 5.40 -21.15
C LEU A 390 -11.54 6.55 -20.57
N GLU A 391 -11.55 6.71 -19.25
CA GLU A 391 -12.23 7.82 -18.58
C GLU A 391 -11.61 9.18 -18.97
N ARG A 392 -10.29 9.28 -18.99
CA ARG A 392 -9.54 10.46 -19.48
C ARG A 392 -9.77 10.74 -20.96
N LEU A 393 -9.84 9.69 -21.78
CA LEU A 393 -10.20 9.78 -23.19
C LEU A 393 -11.61 10.36 -23.38
N LYS A 394 -12.59 9.86 -22.62
CA LYS A 394 -13.97 10.37 -22.63
C LYS A 394 -14.05 11.82 -22.14
N ALA A 395 -13.28 12.18 -21.12
CA ALA A 395 -13.14 13.56 -20.64
C ALA A 395 -12.53 14.51 -21.69
N GLY A 396 -11.86 13.96 -22.70
CA GLY A 396 -11.30 14.70 -23.83
C GLY A 396 -9.87 15.20 -23.60
N GLU A 397 -9.16 14.64 -22.62
CA GLU A 397 -7.75 14.97 -22.37
C GLU A 397 -6.87 14.67 -23.59
N PHE A 398 -7.26 13.69 -24.40
CA PHE A 398 -6.52 13.28 -25.60
C PHE A 398 -7.10 13.84 -26.91
N ARG A 399 -8.01 14.82 -26.88
CA ARG A 399 -8.70 15.30 -28.08
C ARG A 399 -7.78 15.77 -29.21
N GLU A 400 -6.62 16.34 -28.86
CA GLU A 400 -5.64 16.85 -29.83
C GLU A 400 -4.82 15.73 -30.47
N VAL A 401 -4.56 14.64 -29.73
CA VAL A 401 -3.67 13.53 -30.15
C VAL A 401 -4.47 12.37 -30.75
N LEU A 402 -5.67 12.11 -30.22
CA LEU A 402 -6.57 11.01 -30.57
C LEU A 402 -8.01 11.52 -30.80
N PRO A 403 -8.23 12.44 -31.77
CA PRO A 403 -9.53 13.10 -31.97
C PRO A 403 -10.66 12.11 -32.28
N LEU A 404 -10.41 11.15 -33.17
CA LEU A 404 -11.41 10.14 -33.56
C LEU A 404 -11.78 9.23 -32.38
N LEU A 405 -10.80 8.70 -31.65
CA LEU A 405 -11.07 7.83 -30.49
C LEU A 405 -11.79 8.58 -29.37
N THR A 406 -11.45 9.86 -29.16
CA THR A 406 -12.13 10.73 -28.20
C THR A 406 -13.61 10.93 -28.58
N GLN A 407 -13.89 11.16 -29.86
CA GLN A 407 -15.26 11.27 -30.35
C GLN A 407 -16.02 9.96 -30.16
N LEU A 408 -15.46 8.84 -30.64
CA LEU A 408 -16.09 7.52 -30.53
C LEU A 408 -16.37 7.13 -29.07
N ALA A 409 -15.43 7.37 -28.16
CA ALA A 409 -15.60 7.07 -26.73
C ALA A 409 -16.79 7.82 -26.10
N ARG A 410 -17.16 9.00 -26.61
CA ARG A 410 -18.32 9.79 -26.14
C ARG A 410 -19.63 9.33 -26.77
N GLU A 411 -19.58 8.67 -27.92
CA GLU A 411 -20.74 8.20 -28.67
C GLU A 411 -21.14 6.75 -28.30
N VAL A 412 -20.34 6.05 -27.49
CA VAL A 412 -20.64 4.67 -27.05
C VAL A 412 -21.92 4.64 -26.21
N GLU A 413 -22.96 4.00 -26.74
CA GLU A 413 -24.28 3.88 -26.10
C GLU A 413 -24.23 3.09 -24.78
N LYS A 414 -23.45 2.01 -24.72
CA LYS A 414 -23.29 1.14 -23.54
C LYS A 414 -21.85 1.14 -23.04
N ILE A 415 -21.44 2.25 -22.43
CA ILE A 415 -20.08 2.44 -21.94
C ILE A 415 -19.65 1.38 -20.92
N GLU A 416 -20.60 0.85 -20.13
CA GLU A 416 -20.32 -0.19 -19.14
C GLU A 416 -19.82 -1.48 -19.78
N ILE A 417 -20.23 -1.80 -21.01
CA ILE A 417 -19.77 -2.98 -21.74
C ILE A 417 -18.32 -2.80 -22.19
N LEU A 418 -17.96 -1.57 -22.59
CA LEU A 418 -16.58 -1.24 -22.93
C LEU A 418 -15.68 -1.33 -21.68
N TYR A 419 -16.11 -0.80 -20.54
CA TYR A 419 -15.39 -0.94 -19.28
C TYR A 419 -15.23 -2.41 -18.85
N LEU A 420 -16.27 -3.24 -18.97
CA LEU A 420 -16.16 -4.68 -18.73
C LEU A 420 -15.18 -5.35 -19.70
N GLY A 421 -15.17 -4.93 -20.96
CA GLY A 421 -14.21 -5.36 -21.97
C GLY A 421 -12.77 -5.08 -21.55
N LEU A 422 -12.48 -3.86 -21.12
CA LEU A 422 -11.15 -3.47 -20.61
C LEU A 422 -10.78 -4.23 -19.34
N LEU A 423 -11.72 -4.35 -18.38
CA LEU A 423 -11.46 -5.05 -17.12
C LEU A 423 -11.18 -6.55 -17.33
N PHE A 424 -11.78 -7.16 -18.35
CA PHE A 424 -11.69 -8.61 -18.60
C PHE A 424 -10.74 -8.99 -19.75
N HIS A 425 -10.12 -8.03 -20.44
CA HIS A 425 -9.32 -8.34 -21.64
C HIS A 425 -8.19 -9.34 -21.35
N ASP A 426 -7.63 -9.27 -20.14
CA ASP A 426 -6.53 -10.09 -19.65
C ASP A 426 -6.96 -11.19 -18.66
N ILE A 427 -8.25 -11.41 -18.46
CA ILE A 427 -8.77 -12.33 -17.44
C ILE A 427 -8.40 -13.80 -17.67
N GLY A 428 -7.94 -14.15 -18.87
CA GLY A 428 -7.43 -15.47 -19.21
C GLY A 428 -5.98 -15.71 -18.82
N LYS A 429 -5.21 -14.68 -18.42
CA LYS A 429 -3.78 -14.82 -18.07
C LYS A 429 -3.59 -15.75 -16.86
N GLY A 430 -2.47 -16.48 -16.86
CA GLY A 430 -2.12 -17.45 -15.81
C GLY A 430 -2.91 -18.78 -15.83
N LEU A 431 -3.66 -19.09 -16.90
CA LEU A 431 -4.38 -20.36 -17.06
C LEU A 431 -3.72 -21.36 -18.03
N GLY A 432 -2.65 -20.95 -18.72
CA GLY A 432 -2.00 -21.72 -19.79
C GLY A 432 -2.78 -21.68 -21.11
N GLY A 433 -2.08 -21.65 -22.25
CA GLY A 433 -2.70 -21.57 -23.58
C GLY A 433 -3.09 -20.16 -24.03
N GLY A 434 -3.95 -20.05 -25.05
CA GLY A 434 -4.39 -18.78 -25.63
C GLY A 434 -5.25 -17.95 -24.69
N HIS A 435 -4.63 -16.98 -23.99
CA HIS A 435 -5.27 -16.18 -22.95
C HIS A 435 -6.51 -15.41 -23.45
N SER A 436 -6.51 -14.93 -24.71
CA SER A 436 -7.65 -14.22 -25.28
C SER A 436 -8.88 -15.12 -25.45
N GLU A 437 -8.70 -16.35 -25.92
CA GLU A 437 -9.81 -17.32 -26.09
C GLU A 437 -10.38 -17.78 -24.74
N LEU A 438 -9.49 -18.04 -23.77
CA LEU A 438 -9.89 -18.38 -22.41
C LEU A 438 -10.58 -17.19 -21.74
N GLY A 439 -10.06 -15.97 -21.94
CA GLY A 439 -10.65 -14.72 -21.48
C GLY A 439 -12.08 -14.56 -22.01
N ALA A 440 -12.31 -14.77 -23.30
CA ALA A 440 -13.65 -14.71 -23.89
C ALA A 440 -14.62 -15.77 -23.32
N ARG A 441 -14.13 -16.97 -22.99
CA ARG A 441 -14.94 -18.00 -22.31
C ARG A 441 -15.30 -17.59 -20.88
N ILE A 442 -14.36 -17.00 -20.15
CA ILE A 442 -14.56 -16.52 -18.78
C ILE A 442 -15.52 -15.33 -18.76
N ALA A 443 -15.28 -14.32 -19.60
CA ALA A 443 -16.13 -13.14 -19.72
C ALA A 443 -17.58 -13.52 -20.05
N ARG A 444 -17.82 -14.55 -20.88
CA ARG A 444 -19.17 -15.10 -21.11
C ARG A 444 -19.82 -15.68 -19.86
N LYS A 445 -19.06 -16.40 -19.02
CA LYS A 445 -19.59 -16.93 -17.75
C LYS A 445 -19.97 -15.79 -16.80
N ILE A 446 -19.14 -14.74 -16.75
CA ILE A 446 -19.40 -13.55 -15.94
C ILE A 446 -20.65 -12.81 -16.46
N ALA A 447 -20.73 -12.57 -17.77
CA ALA A 447 -21.89 -11.92 -18.40
C ALA A 447 -23.21 -12.63 -18.09
N ARG A 448 -23.23 -13.96 -18.18
CA ARG A 448 -24.40 -14.78 -17.79
C ARG A 448 -24.72 -14.66 -16.30
N ARG A 449 -23.70 -14.66 -15.44
CA ARG A 449 -23.86 -14.48 -13.99
C ARG A 449 -24.48 -13.11 -13.65
N MET A 450 -24.08 -12.07 -14.38
CA MET A 450 -24.61 -10.70 -14.26
C MET A 450 -25.94 -10.47 -15.02
N LYS A 451 -26.46 -11.51 -15.70
CA LYS A 451 -27.68 -11.43 -16.53
C LYS A 451 -27.64 -10.34 -17.61
N LEU A 452 -26.48 -10.15 -18.25
CA LEU A 452 -26.36 -9.31 -19.44
C LEU A 452 -27.17 -9.90 -20.61
N ASN A 453 -27.70 -9.04 -21.48
CA ASN A 453 -28.43 -9.46 -22.67
C ASN A 453 -27.51 -10.21 -23.65
N ALA A 454 -28.09 -10.98 -24.56
CA ALA A 454 -27.34 -11.79 -25.54
C ALA A 454 -26.40 -10.92 -26.41
N ASP A 455 -26.85 -9.73 -26.80
CA ASP A 455 -26.08 -8.77 -27.60
C ASP A 455 -24.87 -8.20 -26.83
N ASP A 456 -24.96 -8.20 -25.51
CA ASP A 456 -23.96 -7.69 -24.56
C ASP A 456 -23.08 -8.83 -24.01
N THR A 457 -23.09 -10.00 -24.64
CA THR A 457 -22.28 -11.16 -24.23
C THR A 457 -21.11 -11.37 -25.20
N PRO A 458 -19.89 -11.77 -24.74
CA PRO A 458 -18.75 -11.88 -25.63
C PRO A 458 -18.88 -12.91 -26.76
N SER A 459 -18.37 -12.58 -27.94
CA SER A 459 -18.36 -13.46 -29.11
C SER A 459 -17.39 -14.64 -28.91
N PRO A 460 -17.62 -15.82 -29.51
CA PRO A 460 -16.68 -16.94 -29.48
C PRO A 460 -15.40 -16.71 -30.31
N GLN A 461 -15.29 -15.64 -31.09
CA GLN A 461 -14.07 -15.32 -31.84
C GLN A 461 -13.00 -14.61 -30.97
N PRO A 462 -11.70 -14.62 -31.36
CA PRO A 462 -10.58 -14.21 -30.51
C PRO A 462 -10.54 -12.75 -30.05
N TYR A 463 -11.54 -11.94 -30.43
CA TYR A 463 -11.59 -10.50 -30.19
C TYR A 463 -12.96 -10.11 -29.61
N GLY A 464 -13.02 -10.00 -28.27
CA GLY A 464 -13.94 -9.13 -27.53
C GLY A 464 -15.45 -9.34 -27.72
N PHE A 465 -16.24 -8.43 -27.15
CA PHE A 465 -17.70 -8.47 -27.17
C PHE A 465 -18.30 -8.45 -28.60
N SER A 466 -19.61 -8.70 -28.74
CA SER A 466 -20.28 -8.91 -30.03
C SER A 466 -19.87 -7.89 -31.11
N ALA A 467 -19.96 -8.29 -32.39
CA ALA A 467 -19.38 -7.63 -33.56
C ALA A 467 -19.71 -6.13 -33.76
N ARG A 468 -20.55 -5.52 -32.91
CA ARG A 468 -20.87 -4.09 -32.90
C ARG A 468 -19.80 -3.19 -32.27
N TYR A 469 -18.86 -3.73 -31.48
CA TYR A 469 -17.83 -2.95 -30.77
C TYR A 469 -16.43 -2.99 -31.43
N ARG A 470 -16.35 -3.29 -32.73
CA ARG A 470 -15.08 -3.38 -33.50
C ARG A 470 -14.70 -2.07 -34.23
N GLY A 471 -15.30 -0.93 -33.84
CA GLY A 471 -15.04 0.39 -34.44
C GLY A 471 -14.07 1.19 -33.60
#